data_AF-A0A3A5H9S8-F1
#
_entry.id   AF-A0A3A5H9S8-F1
#
_cell.length_a   1.000
_cell.length_b   1.000
_cell.length_c   1.000
_cell.angle_alpha   90.00
_cell.angle_beta   90.00
_cell.angle_gamma   90.00
#
_symmetry.space_group_name_H-M   'P 1'
#
loop_
_entity.id
_entity.type
_entity.pdbx_description
1 polymer ?
#
loop_
_entity_poly.entity_id
_entity_poly.type
_entity_poly.pdbx_seq_one_letter_code
_entity_poly.pdbx_strand_id
1 'polypeptide(L)'
;MARRTPEEELRDYARLQVRSGLLTEAEQLAEVAEAVAAEMPGIDAAILARAWIAAARQELLAEQATWPETTDVDRLRAAFVECQQHGVKVLAGAEDHWAARKLLDNEGSSLQGVIWFLPTDVWHAIDNGMLELNLWHASGANAAPGDALLDGVLSCLTRHGLSAHFDEGRIEVVARWRRRLS
;
A
#
# COMPACT_ATOMS: atom_id res chain seq x y z
N MET A 1 23.93 -7.11 -14.49
CA MET A 1 22.79 -6.21 -14.76
C MET A 1 23.33 -4.82 -15.00
N ALA A 2 22.91 -4.15 -16.07
CA ALA A 2 23.22 -2.73 -16.24
C ALA A 2 22.50 -1.93 -15.15
N ARG A 3 23.17 -0.91 -14.59
CA ARG A 3 22.56 -0.01 -13.61
C ARG A 3 21.50 0.83 -14.33
N ARG A 4 20.30 0.94 -13.75
CA ARG A 4 19.26 1.84 -14.26
C ARG A 4 19.76 3.28 -14.23
N THR A 5 19.34 4.06 -15.20
CA THR A 5 19.56 5.51 -15.22
C THR A 5 18.61 6.20 -14.24
N PRO A 6 18.95 7.41 -13.74
CA PRO A 6 18.03 8.18 -12.88
C PRO A 6 16.66 8.40 -13.53
N GLU A 7 16.62 8.62 -14.85
CA GLU A 7 15.36 8.79 -15.59
C GLU A 7 14.48 7.52 -15.54
N GLU A 8 15.09 6.34 -15.72
CA GLU A 8 14.36 5.06 -15.65
C GLU A 8 13.82 4.80 -14.24
N GLU A 9 14.59 5.13 -13.20
CA GLU A 9 14.18 4.99 -11.80
C GLU A 9 13.02 5.94 -11.44
N LEU A 10 13.09 7.20 -11.88
CA LEU A 10 12.02 8.18 -11.62
C LEU A 10 10.75 7.89 -12.41
N ARG A 11 10.87 7.35 -13.64
CA ARG A 11 9.71 6.89 -14.41
C ARG A 11 9.03 5.70 -13.75
N ASP A 12 9.82 4.76 -13.23
CA ASP A 12 9.31 3.64 -12.44
C ASP A 12 8.64 4.11 -11.14
N TYR A 13 9.22 5.12 -10.47
CA TYR A 13 8.60 5.77 -9.32
C TYR A 13 7.23 6.39 -9.66
N ALA A 14 7.11 7.13 -10.77
CA ALA A 14 5.83 7.66 -11.24
C ALA A 14 4.80 6.55 -11.54
N ARG A 15 5.25 5.42 -12.13
CA ARG A 15 4.42 4.22 -12.33
C ARG A 15 3.92 3.67 -11.00
N LEU A 16 4.80 3.50 -10.01
CA LEU A 16 4.45 3.00 -8.68
C LEU A 16 3.48 3.93 -7.95
N GLN A 17 3.65 5.24 -8.06
CA GLN A 17 2.73 6.23 -7.48
C GLN A 17 1.30 6.07 -8.01
N VAL A 18 1.16 6.05 -9.33
CA VAL A 18 -0.15 5.86 -9.99
C VAL A 18 -0.78 4.52 -9.62
N ARG A 19 0.01 3.43 -9.67
CA ARG A 19 -0.49 2.06 -9.38
C ARG A 19 -0.85 1.85 -7.92
N SER A 20 -0.14 2.49 -6.99
CA SER A 20 -0.46 2.40 -5.56
C SER A 20 -1.85 2.98 -5.29
N GLY A 21 -2.14 4.14 -5.90
CA GLY A 21 -3.37 4.90 -5.69
C GLY A 21 -3.61 5.26 -4.23
N LEU A 22 -2.52 5.42 -3.46
CA LEU A 22 -2.53 5.91 -2.08
C LEU A 22 -2.69 7.44 -2.02
N LEU A 23 -2.12 8.15 -3.00
CA LEU A 23 -2.11 9.60 -3.10
C LEU A 23 -3.13 10.11 -4.14
N THR A 24 -3.58 11.35 -3.95
CA THR A 24 -4.31 12.11 -4.98
C THR A 24 -3.42 12.45 -6.17
N GLU A 25 -4.01 12.79 -7.32
CA GLU A 25 -3.23 13.17 -8.51
C GLU A 25 -2.31 14.39 -8.25
N ALA A 26 -2.77 15.35 -7.45
CA ALA A 26 -1.98 16.52 -7.10
C ALA A 26 -0.76 16.17 -6.23
N GLU A 27 -0.94 15.27 -5.25
CA GLU A 27 0.16 14.77 -4.41
C GLU A 27 1.14 13.92 -5.21
N GLN A 28 0.66 13.04 -6.09
CA GLN A 28 1.51 12.27 -7.01
C GLN A 28 2.37 13.20 -7.88
N LEU A 29 1.77 14.24 -8.44
CA LEU A 29 2.49 15.24 -9.25
C LEU A 29 3.55 15.98 -8.43
N ALA A 30 3.22 16.36 -7.20
CA ALA A 30 4.15 17.06 -6.31
C ALA A 30 5.37 16.18 -5.97
N GLU A 31 5.14 14.95 -5.50
CA GLU A 31 6.23 14.05 -5.10
C GLU A 31 7.11 13.63 -6.29
N VAL A 32 6.52 13.33 -7.45
CA VAL A 32 7.30 12.99 -8.65
C VAL A 32 8.10 14.20 -9.15
N ALA A 33 7.52 15.41 -9.13
CA ALA A 33 8.25 16.62 -9.53
C ALA A 33 9.40 16.94 -8.56
N GLU A 34 9.21 16.75 -7.26
CA GLU A 34 10.26 16.90 -6.26
C GLU A 34 11.42 15.92 -6.52
N ALA A 35 11.11 14.64 -6.73
CA ALA A 35 12.10 13.62 -7.04
C ALA A 35 12.88 13.93 -8.34
N VAL A 36 12.19 14.38 -9.39
CA VAL A 36 12.84 14.79 -10.65
C VAL A 36 13.75 16.00 -10.45
N ALA A 37 13.31 17.00 -9.70
CA ALA A 37 14.11 18.21 -9.45
C ALA A 37 15.39 17.88 -8.66
N ALA A 38 15.33 16.93 -7.73
CA ALA A 38 16.47 16.48 -6.94
C ALA A 38 17.49 15.67 -7.78
N GLU A 39 17.01 14.72 -8.59
CA GLU A 39 17.87 13.74 -9.25
C GLU A 39 18.27 14.13 -10.70
N MET A 40 17.53 15.05 -11.34
CA MET A 40 17.76 15.51 -12.71
C MET A 40 17.77 17.05 -12.80
N PRO A 41 18.77 17.73 -12.17
CA PRO A 41 18.84 19.18 -12.17
C PRO A 41 18.98 19.76 -13.59
N GLY A 42 18.27 20.85 -13.85
CA GLY A 42 18.27 21.53 -15.16
C GLY A 42 17.19 21.05 -16.13
N ILE A 43 16.38 20.06 -15.74
CA ILE A 43 15.20 19.63 -16.48
C ILE A 43 13.93 20.25 -15.87
N ASP A 44 12.91 20.50 -16.70
CA ASP A 44 11.59 20.93 -16.21
C ASP A 44 10.87 19.75 -15.54
N ALA A 45 11.05 19.65 -14.23
CA ALA A 45 10.50 18.59 -13.40
C ALA A 45 8.97 18.50 -13.46
N ALA A 46 8.29 19.65 -13.56
CA ALA A 46 6.83 19.69 -13.62
C ALA A 46 6.30 19.14 -14.95
N ILE A 47 6.99 19.40 -16.07
CA ILE A 47 6.65 18.81 -17.37
C ILE A 47 6.85 17.29 -17.33
N LEU A 48 8.00 16.80 -16.84
CA LEU A 48 8.27 15.37 -16.79
C LEU A 48 7.30 14.62 -15.87
N ALA A 49 7.04 15.14 -14.67
CA ALA A 49 6.10 14.53 -13.73
C ALA A 49 4.70 14.36 -14.35
N ARG A 50 4.18 15.40 -15.01
CA ARG A 50 2.89 15.32 -15.73
C ARG A 50 2.93 14.28 -16.84
N ALA A 51 3.99 14.27 -17.65
CA ALA A 51 4.11 13.34 -18.78
C ALA A 51 4.17 11.88 -18.31
N TRP A 52 4.96 11.57 -17.28
CA TRP A 52 5.11 10.21 -16.77
C TRP A 52 3.88 9.72 -16.01
N ILE A 53 3.24 10.56 -15.20
CA ILE A 53 1.97 10.20 -14.55
C ILE A 53 0.88 9.94 -15.58
N ALA A 54 0.77 10.79 -16.62
CA ALA A 54 -0.20 10.57 -17.69
C ALA A 54 0.06 9.24 -18.44
N ALA A 55 1.32 8.95 -18.76
CA ALA A 55 1.70 7.69 -19.41
C ALA A 55 1.36 6.47 -18.52
N ALA A 56 1.77 6.50 -17.24
CA ALA A 56 1.48 5.42 -16.30
C ALA A 56 -0.03 5.18 -16.11
N ARG A 57 -0.86 6.24 -16.12
CA ARG A 57 -2.33 6.12 -16.06
C ARG A 57 -2.89 5.45 -17.30
N GLN A 58 -2.41 5.80 -18.49
CA GLN A 58 -2.85 5.17 -19.74
C GLN A 58 -2.48 3.68 -19.78
N GLU A 59 -1.25 3.33 -19.37
CA GLU A 59 -0.83 1.95 -19.23
C GLU A 59 -1.70 1.17 -18.23
N LEU A 60 -2.00 1.78 -17.09
CA LEU A 60 -2.85 1.16 -16.07
C LEU A 60 -4.29 0.95 -16.56
N LEU A 61 -4.88 1.93 -17.27
CA LEU A 61 -6.21 1.78 -17.86
C LEU A 61 -6.26 0.63 -18.88
N ALA A 62 -5.23 0.51 -19.72
CA ALA A 62 -5.13 -0.58 -20.69
C ALA A 62 -5.01 -1.95 -20.00
N GLU A 63 -4.19 -2.06 -18.96
CA GLU A 63 -4.06 -3.29 -18.18
C GLU A 63 -5.36 -3.63 -17.42
N GLN A 64 -6.01 -2.62 -16.85
CA GLN A 64 -7.23 -2.73 -16.05
C GLN A 64 -8.36 -3.43 -16.81
N ALA A 65 -8.43 -3.25 -18.14
CA ALA A 65 -9.41 -3.90 -19.01
C ALA A 65 -9.28 -5.44 -19.04
N THR A 66 -8.12 -5.98 -18.65
CA THR A 66 -7.86 -7.43 -18.62
C THR A 66 -8.06 -8.06 -17.25
N TRP A 67 -8.31 -7.26 -16.23
CA TRP A 67 -8.42 -7.74 -14.85
C TRP A 67 -9.75 -8.46 -14.60
N PRO A 68 -9.77 -9.46 -13.69
CA PRO A 68 -11.03 -10.08 -13.26
C PRO A 68 -11.96 -9.05 -12.65
N GLU A 69 -13.27 -9.33 -12.62
CA GLU A 69 -14.28 -8.45 -12.04
C GLU A 69 -13.91 -8.01 -10.61
N THR A 70 -13.62 -8.98 -9.74
CA THR A 70 -13.10 -8.76 -8.38
C THR A 70 -11.59 -8.96 -8.34
N THR A 71 -10.85 -7.93 -7.93
CA THR A 71 -9.39 -8.00 -7.74
C THR A 71 -9.01 -8.35 -6.31
N ASP A 72 -7.73 -8.65 -6.06
CA ASP A 72 -7.23 -8.88 -4.70
C ASP A 72 -7.31 -7.61 -3.85
N VAL A 73 -7.24 -6.42 -4.46
CA VAL A 73 -7.45 -5.14 -3.75
C VAL A 73 -8.91 -5.00 -3.30
N ASP A 74 -9.87 -5.46 -4.09
CA ASP A 74 -11.29 -5.46 -3.69
C ASP A 74 -11.52 -6.41 -2.49
N ARG A 75 -10.89 -7.60 -2.51
CA ARG A 75 -10.91 -8.56 -1.40
C ARG A 75 -10.23 -8.01 -0.15
N LEU A 76 -9.07 -7.38 -0.29
CA LEU A 76 -8.35 -6.73 0.80
C LEU A 76 -9.20 -5.64 1.44
N ARG A 77 -9.84 -4.79 0.65
CA ARG A 77 -10.75 -3.75 1.16
C ARG A 77 -11.91 -4.35 1.94
N ALA A 78 -12.54 -5.40 1.42
CA ALA A 78 -13.63 -6.09 2.11
C ALA A 78 -13.16 -6.71 3.44
N ALA A 79 -12.00 -7.38 3.45
CA ALA A 79 -11.38 -7.92 4.66
C ALA A 79 -11.03 -6.82 5.68
N PHE A 80 -10.50 -5.69 5.23
CA PHE A 80 -10.18 -4.56 6.09
C PHE A 80 -11.42 -3.92 6.71
N VAL A 81 -12.52 -3.81 5.95
CA VAL A 81 -13.82 -3.36 6.49
C VAL A 81 -14.31 -4.31 7.58
N GLU A 82 -14.19 -5.63 7.39
CA GLU A 82 -14.55 -6.61 8.42
C GLU A 82 -13.64 -6.50 9.66
N CYS A 83 -12.32 -6.40 9.48
CA CYS A 83 -11.39 -6.16 10.59
C CYS A 83 -11.77 -4.90 11.38
N GLN A 84 -12.16 -3.82 10.70
CA GLN A 84 -12.62 -2.57 11.33
C GLN A 84 -13.90 -2.76 12.14
N GLN A 85 -14.84 -3.59 11.67
CA GLN A 85 -16.05 -3.95 12.44
C GLN A 85 -15.71 -4.72 13.73
N HIS A 86 -14.56 -5.41 13.77
CA HIS A 86 -14.02 -6.08 14.95
C HIS A 86 -13.08 -5.20 15.79
N GLY A 87 -13.03 -3.89 15.54
CA GLY A 87 -12.21 -2.95 16.30
C GLY A 87 -10.74 -2.94 15.92
N VAL A 88 -10.38 -3.44 14.73
CA VAL A 88 -9.03 -3.36 14.17
C VAL A 88 -8.99 -2.27 13.11
N LYS A 89 -8.43 -1.10 13.44
CA LYS A 89 -8.31 0.00 12.49
C LYS A 89 -7.30 -0.35 11.39
N VAL A 90 -7.45 0.23 10.21
CA VAL A 90 -6.51 0.03 9.08
C VAL A 90 -5.96 1.39 8.66
N LEU A 91 -4.63 1.51 8.62
CA LEU A 91 -3.89 2.68 8.15
C LEU A 91 -3.07 2.27 6.91
N ALA A 92 -3.66 2.48 5.73
CA ALA A 92 -3.03 2.18 4.45
C ALA A 92 -2.11 3.32 4.02
N GLY A 93 -0.88 3.00 3.60
CA GLY A 93 0.08 4.01 3.16
C GLY A 93 0.52 4.94 4.30
N ALA A 94 0.74 4.37 5.49
CA ALA A 94 1.28 5.12 6.61
C ALA A 94 2.66 5.71 6.23
N GLU A 95 2.94 6.94 6.67
CA GLU A 95 4.27 7.54 6.49
C GLU A 95 5.33 6.71 7.21
N ASP A 96 5.04 6.32 8.45
CA ASP A 96 5.89 5.51 9.29
C ASP A 96 5.09 4.84 10.43
N HIS A 97 5.82 4.19 11.33
CA HIS A 97 5.28 3.56 12.52
C HIS A 97 4.78 4.58 13.57
N TRP A 98 5.24 5.83 13.54
CA TRP A 98 4.75 6.90 14.42
C TRP A 98 3.34 7.34 14.04
N ALA A 99 2.99 7.30 12.74
CA ALA A 99 1.62 7.53 12.30
C ALA A 99 0.64 6.50 12.89
N ALA A 100 1.02 5.21 12.89
CA ALA A 100 0.25 4.15 13.54
C ALA A 100 0.16 4.36 15.05
N ARG A 101 1.27 4.78 15.70
CA ARG A 101 1.27 5.06 17.14
C ARG A 101 0.34 6.22 17.50
N LYS A 102 0.40 7.32 16.76
CA LYS A 102 -0.44 8.50 16.94
C LYS A 102 -1.92 8.16 16.78
N LEU A 103 -2.26 7.26 15.86
CA LEU A 103 -3.63 6.77 15.70
C LEU A 103 -4.11 6.06 16.97
N LEU A 104 -3.31 5.15 17.53
CA LEU A 104 -3.65 4.45 18.77
C LEU A 104 -3.80 5.40 19.95
N ASP A 105 -2.88 6.35 20.10
CA ASP A 105 -2.91 7.33 21.19
C ASP A 105 -4.18 8.23 21.12
N ASN A 106 -4.69 8.50 19.91
CA ASN A 106 -5.92 9.29 19.71
C ASN A 106 -7.22 8.51 19.94
N GLU A 107 -7.25 7.23 19.53
CA GLU A 107 -8.46 6.38 19.60
C GLU A 107 -8.65 5.75 21.01
N GLY A 108 -7.59 5.73 21.83
CA GLY A 108 -7.62 5.24 23.20
C GLY A 108 -7.90 3.73 23.30
N SER A 109 -8.62 3.31 24.34
CA SER A 109 -8.92 1.89 24.60
C SER A 109 -10.09 1.31 23.80
N SER A 110 -10.55 2.01 22.76
CA SER A 110 -11.72 1.59 21.96
C SER A 110 -11.39 0.55 20.89
N LEU A 111 -10.12 0.46 20.49
CA LEU A 111 -9.64 -0.48 19.49
C LEU A 111 -9.14 -1.78 20.12
N GLN A 112 -9.22 -2.87 19.36
CA GLN A 112 -8.45 -4.09 19.64
C GLN A 112 -7.02 -3.98 19.10
N GLY A 113 -6.86 -3.31 17.96
CA GLY A 113 -5.56 -3.13 17.33
C GLY A 113 -5.59 -2.26 16.08
N VAL A 114 -4.45 -2.22 15.39
CA VAL A 114 -4.26 -1.51 14.13
C VAL A 114 -3.46 -2.36 13.15
N ILE A 115 -3.97 -2.47 11.93
CA ILE A 115 -3.25 -2.93 10.73
C ILE A 115 -2.65 -1.69 10.07
N TRP A 116 -1.37 -1.73 9.73
CA TRP A 116 -0.75 -0.65 8.97
C TRP A 116 0.34 -1.16 8.01
N PHE A 117 0.56 -0.41 6.94
CA PHE A 117 1.57 -0.70 5.93
C PHE A 117 2.00 0.57 5.21
N LEU A 118 3.23 0.60 4.73
CA LEU A 118 3.89 1.72 4.07
C LEU A 118 3.60 1.75 2.57
N PRO A 119 3.83 2.88 1.88
CA PRO A 119 3.83 2.93 0.42
C PRO A 119 4.75 1.88 -0.22
N THR A 120 5.92 1.62 0.38
CA THR A 120 6.88 0.62 -0.12
C THR A 120 6.35 -0.81 -0.07
N ASP A 121 5.50 -1.14 0.90
CA ASP A 121 4.84 -2.46 0.96
C ASP A 121 3.86 -2.63 -0.20
N VAL A 122 3.17 -1.54 -0.57
CA VAL A 122 2.28 -1.53 -1.74
C VAL A 122 3.10 -1.63 -3.03
N TRP A 123 4.25 -0.95 -3.13
CA TRP A 123 5.14 -1.06 -4.28
C TRP A 123 5.68 -2.49 -4.43
N HIS A 124 6.05 -3.13 -3.34
CA HIS A 124 6.42 -4.54 -3.33
C HIS A 124 5.27 -5.43 -3.80
N ALA A 125 4.04 -5.16 -3.37
CA ALA A 125 2.85 -5.90 -3.82
C ALA A 125 2.52 -5.68 -5.31
N ILE A 126 2.81 -4.49 -5.86
CA ILE A 126 2.65 -4.20 -7.29
C ILE A 126 3.59 -5.07 -8.12
N ASP A 127 4.85 -5.19 -7.70
CA ASP A 127 5.88 -5.84 -8.51
C ASP A 127 6.00 -7.35 -8.24
N ASN A 128 5.73 -7.79 -7.00
CA ASN A 128 5.96 -9.17 -6.54
C ASN A 128 4.67 -9.90 -6.15
N GLY A 129 3.53 -9.21 -6.05
CA GLY A 129 2.25 -9.84 -5.72
C GLY A 129 2.11 -10.28 -4.25
N MET A 130 2.87 -9.64 -3.35
CA MET A 130 2.81 -9.88 -1.91
C MET A 130 2.73 -8.55 -1.15
N LEU A 131 1.70 -8.39 -0.33
CA LEU A 131 1.53 -7.25 0.57
C LEU A 131 1.88 -7.66 2.00
N GLU A 132 2.79 -6.92 2.63
CA GLU A 132 3.15 -7.14 4.02
C GLU A 132 2.40 -6.17 4.94
N LEU A 133 1.77 -6.70 5.99
CA LEU A 133 1.00 -5.92 6.95
C LEU A 133 1.66 -5.98 8.32
N ASN A 134 1.77 -4.84 8.98
CA ASN A 134 2.07 -4.78 10.40
C ASN A 134 0.76 -4.86 11.19
N LEU A 135 0.77 -5.57 12.30
CA LEU A 135 -0.39 -5.71 13.18
C LEU A 135 0.03 -5.46 14.63
N TRP A 136 -0.54 -4.40 15.22
CA TRP A 136 -0.32 -4.05 16.62
C TRP A 136 -1.61 -4.16 17.42
N HIS A 137 -1.47 -4.54 18.69
CA HIS A 137 -2.50 -4.35 19.69
C HIS A 137 -2.73 -2.86 19.96
N ALA A 138 -3.87 -2.54 20.59
CA ALA A 138 -4.15 -1.17 21.02
C ALA A 138 -3.12 -0.58 22.00
N SER A 139 -2.36 -1.43 22.70
CA SER A 139 -1.21 -1.02 23.53
C SER A 139 0.00 -0.54 22.72
N GLY A 140 0.03 -0.82 21.41
CA GLY A 140 1.17 -0.65 20.52
C GLY A 140 2.16 -1.82 20.53
N ALA A 141 1.84 -2.93 21.21
CA ALA A 141 2.65 -4.15 21.13
C ALA A 141 2.40 -4.89 19.80
N ASN A 142 3.44 -5.52 19.25
CA ASN A 142 3.29 -6.39 18.08
C ASN A 142 2.39 -7.59 18.42
N ALA A 143 1.47 -7.93 17.52
CA ALA A 143 0.81 -9.22 17.54
C ALA A 143 1.82 -10.33 17.20
N ALA A 144 1.58 -11.53 17.73
CA ALA A 144 2.50 -12.66 17.58
C ALA A 144 1.72 -13.98 17.42
N PRO A 145 2.37 -15.06 16.93
CA PRO A 145 1.73 -16.38 16.83
C PRO A 145 1.16 -16.86 18.17
N GLY A 146 -0.09 -17.34 18.14
CA GLY A 146 -0.84 -17.74 19.32
C GLY A 146 -1.66 -16.61 19.97
N ASP A 147 -1.61 -15.40 19.42
CA ASP A 147 -2.47 -14.28 19.82
C ASP A 147 -3.81 -14.27 19.07
N ALA A 148 -4.90 -14.01 19.79
CA ALA A 148 -6.27 -13.99 19.24
C ALA A 148 -6.50 -12.87 18.21
N LEU A 149 -5.82 -11.72 18.33
CA LEU A 149 -5.87 -10.63 17.36
C LEU A 149 -5.28 -11.07 16.02
N LEU A 150 -4.11 -11.73 16.05
CA LEU A 150 -3.47 -12.25 14.84
C LEU A 150 -4.35 -13.31 14.17
N ASP A 151 -4.81 -14.29 14.94
CA ASP A 151 -5.69 -15.36 14.44
C ASP A 151 -6.98 -14.77 13.86
N GLY A 152 -7.55 -13.76 14.51
CA GLY A 152 -8.73 -13.04 14.03
C GLY A 152 -8.51 -12.37 12.68
N VAL A 153 -7.40 -11.64 12.50
CA VAL A 153 -7.06 -10.96 11.24
C VAL A 153 -6.78 -11.96 10.12
N LEU A 154 -5.99 -13.02 10.37
CA LEU A 154 -5.73 -14.08 9.38
C LEU A 154 -7.02 -14.78 8.95
N SER A 155 -7.93 -15.02 9.90
CA SER A 155 -9.24 -15.60 9.64
C SER A 155 -10.11 -14.69 8.77
N CYS A 156 -10.10 -13.37 9.02
CA CYS A 156 -10.77 -12.40 8.16
C CYS A 156 -10.22 -12.45 6.72
N LEU A 157 -8.90 -12.35 6.55
CA LEU A 157 -8.25 -12.41 5.23
C LEU A 157 -8.63 -13.70 4.48
N THR A 158 -8.58 -14.84 5.16
CA THR A 158 -8.94 -16.15 4.58
C THR A 158 -10.40 -16.20 4.14
N ARG A 159 -11.34 -15.65 4.92
CA ARG A 159 -12.78 -15.60 4.54
C ARG A 159 -13.02 -14.79 3.27
N HIS A 160 -12.21 -13.77 3.01
CA HIS A 160 -12.26 -12.97 1.78
C HIS A 160 -11.44 -13.58 0.63
N GLY A 161 -10.97 -14.82 0.78
CA GLY A 161 -10.27 -15.57 -0.27
C GLY A 161 -8.81 -15.16 -0.47
N LEU A 162 -8.20 -14.51 0.53
CA LEU A 162 -6.78 -14.15 0.50
C LEU A 162 -5.95 -15.20 1.23
N SER A 163 -4.85 -15.63 0.61
CA SER A 163 -3.86 -16.47 1.27
C SER A 163 -2.94 -15.56 2.09
N ALA A 164 -2.95 -15.76 3.40
CA ALA A 164 -2.15 -14.97 4.33
C ALA A 164 -1.50 -15.85 5.40
N HIS A 165 -0.30 -15.48 5.82
CA HIS A 165 0.38 -16.11 6.94
C HIS A 165 1.25 -15.10 7.67
N PHE A 166 1.65 -15.44 8.89
CA PHE A 166 2.56 -14.60 9.67
C PHE A 166 4.00 -15.07 9.46
N ASP A 167 4.88 -14.16 9.05
CA ASP A 167 6.31 -14.40 8.87
C ASP A 167 7.14 -13.18 9.29
N GLU A 168 8.30 -13.43 9.89
CA GLU A 168 9.27 -12.41 10.33
C GLU A 168 8.69 -11.16 11.05
N GLY A 169 7.59 -11.32 11.80
CA GLY A 169 6.95 -10.23 12.54
C GLY A 169 5.84 -9.48 11.80
N ARG A 170 5.49 -9.90 10.59
CA ARG A 170 4.47 -9.30 9.73
C ARG A 170 3.49 -10.34 9.21
N ILE A 171 2.34 -9.90 8.70
CA ILE A 171 1.44 -10.75 7.94
C ILE A 171 1.75 -10.57 6.46
N GLU A 172 2.16 -11.64 5.80
CA GLU A 172 2.32 -11.70 4.36
C GLU A 172 1.02 -12.14 3.70
N VAL A 173 0.49 -11.31 2.80
CA VAL A 173 -0.73 -11.59 2.04
C VAL A 173 -0.42 -11.70 0.55
N VAL A 174 -0.66 -12.88 -0.02
CA VAL A 174 -0.55 -13.10 -1.47
C VAL A 174 -1.65 -12.29 -2.16
N ALA A 175 -1.28 -11.14 -2.72
CA ALA A 175 -2.20 -10.19 -3.30
C ALA A 175 -1.53 -9.43 -4.45
N ARG A 176 -2.06 -9.59 -5.67
CA ARG A 176 -1.65 -8.75 -6.79
C ARG A 176 -2.30 -7.38 -6.64
N TRP A 177 -1.49 -6.34 -6.45
CA TRP A 177 -2.01 -4.99 -6.27
C TRP A 177 -2.60 -4.42 -7.57
N ARG A 178 -3.88 -4.66 -7.77
CA ARG A 178 -4.68 -4.27 -8.94
C ARG A 178 -5.81 -3.34 -8.51
N ARG A 179 -5.43 -2.13 -8.10
CA ARG A 179 -6.36 -1.06 -7.74
C ARG A 179 -6.85 -0.37 -9.01
N ARG A 180 -8.18 -0.34 -9.20
CA ARG A 180 -8.77 0.36 -10.35
C ARG A 180 -8.60 1.87 -10.24
N LEU A 181 -8.38 2.53 -11.36
CA LEU A 181 -8.60 3.96 -11.49
C LEU A 181 -10.12 4.21 -11.45
N SER A 182 -10.52 5.13 -10.58
CA SER A 182 -11.88 5.66 -10.47
C SER A 182 -12.13 6.72 -11.53
#